data_AF-A0A9D4Q2H4-F1
#
_entry.id   AF-A0A9D4Q2H4-F1
#
_cell.length_a   1.000
_cell.length_b   1.000
_cell.length_c   1.000
_cell.angle_alpha   90.00
_cell.angle_beta   90.00
_cell.angle_gamma   90.00
#
_symmetry.space_group_name_H-M   'P 1'
#
loop_
_entity.id
_entity.type
_entity.pdbx_description
1 polymer ?
#
loop_
_entity_poly.entity_id
_entity_poly.type
_entity_poly.pdbx_seq_one_letter_code
_entity_poly.pdbx_strand_id
1 'polypeptide(L)'
;MAPPQDGLSLHDADAKYKVALERIVHGEGTVAFKFGSMYLTLPAVRVMFVFTKEDAQYEALKWAAEKMHYACSLSTTAEEAVENFFNERPHLVFIDARGKGSMDPTALCRSCYYALHS
;
A
#
# COMPACT_ATOMS: atom_id res chain seq x y z
N MET A 1 9.40 -32.03 6.19
CA MET A 1 10.24 -31.58 5.06
C MET A 1 10.24 -30.06 5.09
N ALA A 2 11.36 -29.44 5.51
CA ALA A 2 11.46 -27.99 5.65
C ALA A 2 11.67 -27.33 4.27
N PRO A 3 11.21 -26.08 4.06
CA PRO A 3 11.43 -25.38 2.80
C PRO A 3 12.93 -25.07 2.58
N PRO A 4 13.38 -24.91 1.33
CA PRO A 4 14.78 -24.62 1.02
C PRO A 4 15.15 -23.24 1.57
N GLN A 5 16.25 -23.19 2.30
CA GLN A 5 16.84 -21.98 2.87
C GLN A 5 17.74 -21.30 1.81
N ASP A 6 17.19 -20.88 0.67
CA ASP A 6 17.92 -20.04 -0.28
C ASP A 6 17.58 -18.57 -0.03
N GLY A 7 17.93 -18.10 1.16
CA GLY A 7 18.07 -16.70 1.47
C GLY A 7 19.55 -16.36 1.42
N LEU A 8 20.02 -15.79 0.31
CA LEU A 8 21.29 -15.06 0.34
C LEU A 8 21.16 -13.96 1.40
N SER A 9 21.93 -14.11 2.46
CA SER A 9 22.05 -13.16 3.55
C SER A 9 22.34 -11.76 2.99
N LEU A 10 21.65 -10.73 3.49
CA LEU A 10 21.94 -9.31 3.22
C LEU A 10 23.39 -8.90 3.59
N HIS A 11 24.20 -9.80 4.15
CA HIS A 11 25.60 -9.57 4.48
C HIS A 11 26.55 -9.65 3.26
N ASP A 12 26.13 -10.22 2.13
CA ASP A 12 27.06 -10.48 1.01
C ASP A 12 26.99 -9.46 -0.13
N ALA A 13 26.17 -8.41 0.00
CA ALA A 13 26.14 -7.30 -0.95
C ALA A 13 27.10 -6.19 -0.53
N ASP A 14 27.98 -5.77 -1.45
CA ASP A 14 28.86 -4.61 -1.30
C ASP A 14 28.06 -3.39 -0.80
N ALA A 15 28.57 -2.66 0.18
CA ALA A 15 27.86 -1.59 0.89
C ALA A 15 27.28 -0.52 -0.07
N LYS A 16 27.93 -0.31 -1.22
CA LYS A 16 27.43 0.56 -2.30
C LYS A 16 26.12 0.06 -2.91
N TYR A 17 26.03 -1.25 -3.17
CA TYR A 17 24.83 -1.90 -3.69
C TYR A 17 23.77 -2.03 -2.62
N LYS A 18 24.15 -2.21 -1.34
CA LYS A 18 23.19 -2.25 -0.23
C LYS A 18 22.49 -0.90 -0.04
N VAL A 19 23.23 0.21 -0.04
CA VAL A 19 22.67 1.57 0.02
C VAL A 19 21.88 1.91 -1.23
N ALA A 20 22.32 1.49 -2.42
CA ALA A 20 21.56 1.66 -3.66
C ALA A 20 20.26 0.85 -3.64
N LEU A 21 20.28 -0.39 -3.15
CA LEU A 21 19.10 -1.24 -3.00
C LEU A 21 18.14 -0.70 -1.94
N GLU A 22 18.64 -0.30 -0.78
CA GLU A 22 17.83 0.37 0.25
C GLU A 22 17.21 1.66 -0.30
N ARG A 23 17.93 2.44 -1.11
CA ARG A 23 17.40 3.65 -1.79
C ARG A 23 16.42 3.36 -2.93
N ILE A 24 16.54 2.24 -3.62
CA ILE A 24 15.57 1.82 -4.64
C ILE A 24 14.31 1.24 -3.96
N VAL A 25 14.47 0.57 -2.83
CA VAL A 25 13.39 0.00 -2.01
C VAL A 25 12.68 1.07 -1.15
N HIS A 26 13.37 2.15 -0.77
CA HIS A 26 12.84 3.25 0.06
C HIS A 26 12.76 4.60 -0.67
N GLY A 27 12.99 4.65 -1.98
CA GLY A 27 12.62 5.81 -2.78
C GLY A 27 11.11 5.96 -2.70
N GLU A 28 10.61 7.10 -2.22
CA GLU A 28 9.19 7.34 -2.02
C GLU A 28 8.40 6.91 -3.27
N GLY A 29 7.69 5.78 -3.15
CA GLY A 29 6.86 5.25 -4.22
C GLY A 29 7.51 4.28 -5.21
N THR A 30 8.61 3.57 -4.89
CA THR A 30 9.12 2.46 -5.73
C THR A 30 9.45 1.19 -4.94
N VAL A 31 9.20 0.02 -5.53
CA VAL A 31 9.55 -1.32 -5.01
C VAL A 31 10.62 -1.95 -5.92
N ALA A 32 11.65 -2.54 -5.33
CA ALA A 32 12.69 -3.27 -6.05
C ALA A 32 12.48 -4.79 -5.97
N PHE A 33 12.39 -5.47 -7.11
CA PHE A 33 12.36 -6.92 -7.21
C PHE A 33 13.68 -7.44 -7.77
N LYS A 34 14.23 -8.50 -7.15
CA LYS A 34 15.41 -9.19 -7.68
C LYS A 34 14.97 -10.43 -8.46
N PHE A 35 15.43 -10.55 -9.70
CA PHE A 35 15.21 -11.73 -10.54
C PHE A 35 16.56 -12.23 -11.07
N GLY A 36 17.13 -13.24 -10.40
CA GLY A 36 18.51 -13.67 -10.66
C GLY A 36 19.51 -12.54 -10.37
N SER A 37 20.30 -12.16 -11.37
CA SER A 37 21.22 -11.02 -11.30
C SER A 37 20.57 -9.68 -11.65
N MET A 38 19.30 -9.66 -12.06
CA MET A 38 18.58 -8.45 -12.45
C MET A 38 17.82 -7.83 -11.28
N TYR A 39 17.64 -6.51 -11.35
CA TYR A 39 16.79 -5.74 -10.47
C TYR A 39 15.74 -5.01 -11.29
N LEU A 40 14.47 -5.16 -10.91
CA LEU A 40 13.33 -4.47 -11.49
C LEU A 40 12.78 -3.49 -10.47
N THR A 41 12.79 -2.20 -10.81
CA THR A 41 12.18 -1.15 -10.00
C THR A 41 10.82 -0.82 -10.58
N LEU A 42 9.76 -1.01 -9.80
CA LEU A 42 8.39 -0.67 -10.18
C LEU A 42 7.86 0.43 -9.25
N PRO A 43 6.98 1.33 -9.73
CA PRO A 43 6.23 2.20 -8.85
C PRO A 43 5.46 1.39 -7.80
N ALA A 44 5.57 1.77 -6.54
CA ALA A 44 4.78 1.19 -5.46
C ALA A 44 3.31 1.59 -5.66
N VAL A 45 2.44 0.59 -5.81
CA VAL A 45 1.00 0.83 -5.77
C VAL A 45 0.64 1.28 -4.37
N ARG A 46 -0.20 2.33 -4.27
CA ARG A 46 -0.66 2.93 -3.02
C ARG A 46 -2.12 2.57 -2.88
N VAL A 47 -2.46 1.88 -1.81
CA VAL A 47 -3.79 1.38 -1.52
C VAL A 47 -4.29 2.06 -0.26
N MET A 48 -5.45 2.70 -0.36
CA MET A 48 -6.13 3.29 0.80
C MET A 48 -7.34 2.42 1.16
N PHE A 49 -7.42 2.02 2.42
CA PHE A 49 -8.56 1.32 2.99
C PHE A 49 -9.45 2.34 3.71
N VAL A 50 -10.75 2.30 3.47
CA VAL A 50 -11.75 3.11 4.18
C VAL A 50 -12.67 2.17 4.94
N PHE A 51 -12.34 1.94 6.22
CA PHE A 51 -13.02 0.99 7.10
C PHE A 51 -13.23 1.65 8.46
N THR A 52 -14.42 1.50 9.05
CA THR A 52 -14.72 2.12 10.36
C THR A 52 -13.98 1.48 11.54
N LYS A 53 -13.31 0.34 11.30
CA LYS A 53 -12.50 -0.41 12.29
C LYS A 53 -11.56 -1.39 11.59
N GLU A 54 -10.48 -1.75 12.27
CA GLU A 54 -9.57 -2.82 11.87
C GLU A 54 -10.17 -4.20 12.17
N ASP A 55 -11.09 -4.66 11.32
CA ASP A 55 -11.69 -5.99 11.43
C ASP A 55 -10.98 -7.05 10.58
N ALA A 56 -11.38 -8.31 10.72
CA ALA A 56 -10.77 -9.44 10.04
C ALA A 56 -10.75 -9.33 8.50
N GLN A 57 -11.59 -8.46 7.93
CA GLN A 57 -11.72 -8.32 6.48
C GLN A 57 -10.85 -7.19 5.96
N TYR A 58 -10.72 -6.11 6.72
CA TYR A 58 -9.61 -5.17 6.55
C TYR A 58 -8.27 -5.90 6.62
N GLU A 59 -8.05 -6.71 7.66
CA GLU A 59 -6.80 -7.47 7.82
C GLU A 59 -6.52 -8.42 6.64
N ALA A 60 -7.55 -9.11 6.15
CA ALA A 60 -7.40 -9.99 4.99
C ALA A 60 -7.00 -9.22 3.71
N LEU A 61 -7.62 -8.06 3.46
CA LEU A 61 -7.30 -7.23 2.29
C LEU A 61 -5.93 -6.57 2.41
N LYS A 62 -5.60 -6.04 3.59
CA LYS A 62 -4.29 -5.46 3.90
C LYS A 62 -3.19 -6.50 3.72
N TRP A 63 -3.36 -7.70 4.28
CA TRP A 63 -2.41 -8.80 4.09
C TRP A 63 -2.18 -9.11 2.61
N ALA A 64 -3.24 -9.16 1.80
CA ALA A 64 -3.11 -9.40 0.36
C ALA A 64 -2.35 -8.26 -0.35
N ALA A 65 -2.60 -7.00 0.02
CA ALA A 65 -1.91 -5.84 -0.53
C ALA A 65 -0.42 -5.82 -0.14
N GLU A 66 -0.10 -6.15 1.12
CA GLU A 66 1.28 -6.26 1.60
C GLU A 66 2.06 -7.38 0.90
N LYS A 67 1.40 -8.49 0.55
CA LYS A 67 2.02 -9.57 -0.27
C LYS A 67 2.39 -9.11 -1.68
N MET A 68 1.71 -8.09 -2.18
CA MET A 68 2.02 -7.45 -3.46
C MET A 68 3.00 -6.27 -3.31
N HIS A 69 3.53 -6.05 -2.09
CA HIS A 69 4.39 -4.91 -1.75
C HIS A 69 3.72 -3.54 -2.00
N TYR A 70 2.42 -3.46 -1.81
CA TYR A 70 1.68 -2.20 -1.93
C TYR A 70 1.84 -1.38 -0.65
N ALA A 71 2.02 -0.08 -0.81
CA ALA A 71 1.96 0.86 0.31
C ALA A 71 0.50 1.01 0.74
N CYS A 72 0.23 0.73 2.02
CA CYS A 72 -1.12 0.65 2.56
C CYS A 72 -1.38 1.78 3.57
N SER A 73 -2.54 2.42 3.48
CA SER A 73 -3.05 3.37 4.49
C SER A 73 -4.49 3.04 4.87
N LEU A 74 -4.91 3.47 6.06
CA LEU A 74 -6.26 3.28 6.58
C LEU A 74 -6.86 4.64 6.96
N SER A 75 -8.08 4.88 6.53
CA SER A 75 -8.93 5.99 6.97
C SER A 75 -10.17 5.42 7.64
N THR A 76 -10.46 5.88 8.86
CA THR A 76 -11.56 5.37 9.68
C THR A 76 -12.78 6.29 9.69
N THR A 77 -12.60 7.53 9.24
CA THR A 77 -13.65 8.54 9.07
C THR A 77 -13.72 9.04 7.63
N ALA A 78 -14.82 9.72 7.27
CA ALA A 78 -15.00 10.26 5.92
C ALA A 78 -14.06 11.45 5.68
N GLU A 79 -13.84 12.25 6.72
CA GLU A 79 -12.93 13.38 6.72
C GLU A 79 -11.49 12.92 6.49
N GLU A 80 -11.02 11.91 7.24
CA GLU A 80 -9.71 11.29 7.01
C GLU A 80 -9.58 10.71 5.60
N ALA A 81 -10.64 10.07 5.08
CA ALA A 81 -10.60 9.47 3.75
C ALA A 81 -10.45 10.52 2.65
N VAL A 82 -11.13 11.67 2.76
CA VAL A 82 -10.99 12.78 1.79
C VAL A 82 -9.62 13.42 1.88
N GLU A 83 -9.13 13.68 3.09
CA GLU A 83 -7.81 14.27 3.32
C GLU A 83 -6.69 13.35 2.81
N ASN A 84 -6.71 12.07 3.17
CA ASN A 84 -5.71 11.09 2.74
C ASN A 84 -5.80 10.85 1.23
N PHE A 85 -6.99 10.86 0.64
CA PHE A 85 -7.14 10.74 -0.81
C PHE A 85 -6.42 11.87 -1.55
N PHE A 86 -6.55 13.11 -1.06
CA PHE A 86 -5.89 14.27 -1.65
C PHE A 86 -4.37 14.26 -1.42
N ASN A 87 -3.94 13.99 -0.18
CA ASN A 87 -2.54 14.05 0.23
C ASN A 87 -1.71 12.86 -0.28
N GLU A 88 -2.22 11.64 -0.09
CA GLU A 88 -1.49 10.41 -0.40
C GLU A 88 -1.66 9.96 -1.86
N ARG A 89 -2.66 10.51 -2.57
CA ARG A 89 -2.98 10.19 -3.97
C ARG A 89 -2.99 8.67 -4.21
N PRO A 90 -3.86 7.91 -3.54
CA PRO A 90 -3.88 6.46 -3.67
C PRO A 90 -4.22 6.04 -5.10
N HIS A 91 -3.61 4.94 -5.55
CA HIS A 91 -3.87 4.34 -6.85
C HIS A 91 -5.13 3.45 -6.83
N LEU A 92 -5.46 2.90 -5.65
CA LEU A 92 -6.62 2.04 -5.41
C LEU A 92 -7.23 2.37 -4.05
N VAL A 93 -8.55 2.41 -3.98
CA VAL A 93 -9.29 2.66 -2.73
C VAL A 93 -10.30 1.54 -2.50
N PHE A 94 -10.26 0.93 -1.31
CA PHE A 94 -11.29 -0.01 -0.86
C PHE A 94 -12.21 0.70 0.14
N ILE A 95 -13.53 0.71 -0.12
CA ILE A 95 -14.51 1.32 0.77
C ILE A 95 -15.39 0.24 1.38
N ASP A 96 -15.42 0.17 2.71
CA ASP A 96 -16.30 -0.74 3.43
C ASP A 96 -17.75 -0.21 3.47
N ALA A 97 -18.66 -0.97 2.86
CA ALA A 97 -20.09 -0.67 2.78
C ALA A 97 -20.97 -1.69 3.54
N ARG A 98 -20.39 -2.48 4.45
CA ARG A 98 -21.04 -3.70 4.97
C ARG A 98 -21.97 -3.50 6.18
N GLY A 99 -22.27 -2.27 6.60
CA GLY A 99 -23.00 -2.04 7.85
C GLY A 99 -24.04 -0.92 7.79
N LYS A 100 -25.06 -1.01 8.67
CA LYS A 100 -25.86 0.17 9.03
C LYS A 100 -24.94 1.11 9.83
N GLY A 101 -24.68 2.30 9.29
CA GLY A 101 -23.74 3.27 9.86
C GLY A 101 -22.32 3.20 9.29
N SER A 102 -22.07 2.38 8.26
CA SER A 102 -20.89 2.57 7.41
C SER A 102 -21.03 3.88 6.65
N MET A 103 -19.90 4.47 6.25
CA MET A 103 -19.90 5.60 5.32
C MET A 103 -20.66 5.23 4.05
N ASP A 104 -21.44 6.17 3.51
CA ASP A 104 -22.02 6.00 2.17
C ASP A 104 -20.88 6.06 1.13
N PRO A 105 -20.57 4.95 0.45
CA PRO A 105 -19.47 4.92 -0.52
C PRO A 105 -19.70 5.90 -1.67
N THR A 106 -20.95 6.12 -2.07
CA THR A 106 -21.28 7.01 -3.18
C THR A 106 -21.05 8.47 -2.79
N ALA A 107 -21.48 8.86 -1.59
CA ALA A 107 -21.23 10.19 -1.05
C ALA A 107 -19.72 10.44 -0.90
N LEU A 108 -18.97 9.48 -0.36
CA LEU A 108 -17.52 9.60 -0.21
C LEU A 108 -16.81 9.77 -1.56
N CYS A 109 -17.14 8.94 -2.55
CA CYS A 109 -16.57 9.07 -3.90
C CYS A 109 -16.84 10.44 -4.52
N ARG A 110 -18.02 11.02 -4.30
CA ARG A 110 -18.33 12.40 -4.75
C ARG A 110 -17.48 13.43 -4.02
N SER A 111 -17.33 13.31 -2.70
CA SER A 111 -16.48 14.22 -1.92
C SER A 111 -15.01 14.18 -2.39
N CYS A 112 -14.46 12.99 -2.61
CA CYS A 112 -13.11 12.82 -3.17
C CYS A 112 -12.99 13.43 -4.57
N TYR A 113 -14.00 13.24 -5.42
CA TYR A 113 -14.03 13.85 -6.75
C TYR A 113 -14.01 15.38 -6.67
N TYR A 114 -14.85 15.98 -5.82
CA TYR A 114 -14.87 17.44 -5.67
C TYR A 114 -13.57 17.97 -5.08
N ALA A 115 -12.98 17.28 -4.10
CA ALA A 115 -11.70 17.67 -3.51
C ALA A 115 -10.53 17.72 -4.51
N LEU A 116 -10.59 16.94 -5.61
CA LEU A 116 -9.60 17.00 -6.69
C LEU A 116 -9.83 18.16 -7.67
N HIS A 117 -11.03 18.74 -7.70
CA HIS A 117 -11.45 19.74 -8.70
C HIS A 117 -11.79 21.11 -8.09
N SER A 118 -11.59 21.27 -6.79
CA SER A 118 -11.70 22.52 -6.03
C SER A 118 -10.35 23.21 -5.91
#